data_AF-A0A0C2HHS1-F1
#
_entry.id   AF-A0A0C2HHS1-F1
#
_cell.length_a   1.000
_cell.length_b   1.000
_cell.length_c   1.000
_cell.angle_alpha   90.00
_cell.angle_beta   90.00
_cell.angle_gamma   90.00
#
_symmetry.space_group_name_H-M   'P 1'
#
loop_
_entity.id
_entity.type
_entity.pdbx_description
1 polymer ?
#
loop_
_entity_poly.entity_id
_entity_poly.type
_entity_poly.pdbx_seq_one_letter_code
_entity_poly.pdbx_strand_id
1 'polypeptide(L)'
;MTGIGSGSVKRESRVAEVWTNELREALIDEMRGYSNLWNVKLKSFKDAHGKDLDWIRITSKFNADHSTNFDAQSLKEQWKNLRDSFFKKKGAIANATIGSGAGATTEKWRFFKPLMFEFEFFEWAITKVCETLDELKRRKERDEFDVFGKCLEIVNLFRTWR
;
A
#
# COMPACT_ATOMS: atom_id res chain seq x y z
N MET A 1 19.98 38.39 -46.32
CA MET A 1 20.30 36.95 -46.20
C MET A 1 20.99 36.81 -44.85
N THR A 2 20.49 36.12 -43.82
CA THR A 2 19.63 34.93 -43.70
C THR A 2 18.84 35.04 -42.40
N GLY A 3 17.55 34.70 -42.43
CA GLY A 3 16.76 34.47 -41.21
C GLY A 3 17.05 33.10 -40.61
N ILE A 4 16.86 32.96 -39.31
CA ILE A 4 16.75 31.67 -38.63
C ILE A 4 15.52 31.75 -37.74
N GLY A 5 14.62 30.81 -37.99
CA GLY A 5 13.25 30.82 -37.53
C GLY A 5 13.06 30.32 -36.11
N SER A 6 11.91 30.73 -35.58
CA SER A 6 11.27 30.30 -34.35
C SER A 6 11.10 28.78 -34.29
N GLY A 7 11.77 28.14 -33.34
CA GLY A 7 11.46 26.77 -32.90
C GLY A 7 10.56 26.82 -31.68
N SER A 8 9.27 27.08 -31.87
CA SER A 8 8.27 26.91 -30.80
C SER A 8 8.05 25.41 -30.61
N VAL A 9 8.72 24.83 -29.60
CA VAL A 9 8.48 23.44 -29.18
C VAL A 9 7.05 23.40 -28.66
N LYS A 10 6.14 22.85 -29.47
CA LYS A 10 4.79 22.48 -29.02
C LYS A 10 4.97 21.56 -27.81
N ARG A 11 4.66 22.07 -26.62
CA ARG A 11 4.44 21.22 -25.45
C ARG A 11 3.24 20.35 -25.80
N GLU A 12 3.51 19.11 -26.17
CA GLU A 12 2.52 18.05 -26.27
C GLU A 12 1.62 18.14 -25.04
N SER A 13 0.32 18.32 -25.25
CA SER A 13 -0.65 18.40 -24.15
C SER A 13 -0.63 17.05 -23.45
N ARG A 14 0.00 16.98 -22.27
CA ARG A 14 -0.02 15.78 -21.43
C ARG A 14 -1.49 15.50 -21.10
N VAL A 15 -2.06 14.49 -21.76
CA VAL A 15 -3.36 13.95 -21.36
C VAL A 15 -3.20 13.54 -19.90
N ALA A 16 -4.04 14.07 -19.03
CA ALA A 16 -4.03 13.67 -17.62
C ALA A 16 -4.21 12.15 -17.58
N GLU A 17 -3.19 11.46 -17.11
CA GLU A 17 -3.09 10.03 -17.28
C GLU A 17 -4.09 9.34 -16.36
N VAL A 18 -5.05 8.63 -16.97
CA VAL A 18 -6.19 8.07 -16.24
C VAL A 18 -5.82 6.67 -15.76
N TRP A 19 -5.94 6.44 -14.46
CA TRP A 19 -5.81 5.10 -13.88
C TRP A 19 -6.93 4.17 -14.39
N THR A 20 -6.56 3.23 -15.27
CA THR A 20 -7.43 2.13 -15.70
C THR A 20 -7.38 0.97 -14.70
N ASN A 21 -8.24 -0.04 -14.88
CA ASN A 21 -8.21 -1.21 -14.00
C ASN A 21 -6.97 -2.06 -14.25
N GLU A 22 -6.51 -2.11 -15.49
CA GLU A 22 -5.35 -2.85 -15.95
C GLU A 22 -4.08 -2.23 -15.36
N LEU A 23 -3.97 -0.89 -15.35
CA LEU A 23 -2.87 -0.18 -14.70
C LEU A 23 -2.86 -0.40 -13.18
N ARG A 24 -4.04 -0.50 -12.56
CA ARG A 24 -4.14 -0.82 -11.12
C ARG A 24 -3.69 -2.26 -10.81
N GLU A 25 -4.05 -3.23 -11.65
CA GLU A 25 -3.58 -4.61 -11.52
C GLU A 25 -2.07 -4.70 -11.69
N ALA A 26 -1.53 -4.04 -12.71
CA ALA A 26 -0.09 -3.97 -12.94
C ALA A 26 0.64 -3.31 -11.77
N LEU A 27 0.08 -2.25 -11.18
CA LEU A 27 0.66 -1.63 -9.99
C LEU A 27 0.67 -2.60 -8.79
N ILE A 28 -0.39 -3.39 -8.60
CA ILE A 28 -0.42 -4.40 -7.53
C ILE A 28 0.65 -5.47 -7.75
N ASP A 29 0.82 -5.92 -8.99
CA ASP A 29 1.84 -6.93 -9.32
C ASP A 29 3.26 -6.40 -9.13
N GLU A 30 3.54 -5.18 -9.59
CA GLU A 30 4.84 -4.53 -9.41
C GLU A 30 5.17 -4.38 -7.92
N MET A 31 4.20 -3.93 -7.11
CA MET A 31 4.39 -3.74 -5.65
C MET A 31 4.70 -5.03 -4.89
N ARG A 32 4.31 -6.21 -5.40
CA ARG A 32 4.70 -7.51 -4.80
C ARG A 32 6.21 -7.71 -4.78
N GLY A 33 6.93 -7.15 -5.75
CA GLY A 33 8.39 -7.25 -5.85
C GLY A 33 9.15 -6.41 -4.81
N TYR A 34 8.52 -5.44 -4.15
CA TYR A 34 9.17 -4.47 -3.27
C TYR A 34 8.76 -4.70 -1.83
N SER A 35 9.22 -5.81 -1.25
CA SER A 35 8.88 -6.20 0.11
C SER A 35 9.24 -5.14 1.15
N ASN A 36 10.24 -4.29 0.93
CA ASN A 36 10.58 -3.19 1.84
C ASN A 36 9.42 -2.21 2.07
N LEU A 37 8.47 -2.14 1.14
CA LEU A 37 7.33 -1.22 1.22
C LEU A 37 6.19 -1.74 2.09
N TRP A 38 6.00 -3.06 2.18
CA TRP A 38 4.86 -3.67 2.89
C TRP A 38 5.25 -4.69 3.97
N ASN A 39 6.47 -5.21 3.95
CA ASN A 39 6.94 -6.25 4.87
C ASN A 39 7.67 -5.66 6.08
N VAL A 40 6.94 -5.46 7.18
CA VAL A 40 7.46 -4.93 8.45
C VAL A 40 8.50 -5.82 9.16
N LYS A 41 8.68 -7.09 8.74
CA LYS A 41 9.70 -7.98 9.32
C LYS A 41 11.10 -7.64 8.83
N LEU A 42 11.21 -6.98 7.67
CA LEU A 42 12.50 -6.60 7.12
C LEU A 42 13.05 -5.39 7.86
N LYS A 43 14.35 -5.43 8.22
CA LYS A 43 15.02 -4.28 8.82
C LYS A 43 14.96 -3.04 7.90
N SER A 44 15.01 -3.27 6.59
CA SER A 44 14.84 -2.26 5.54
C SER A 44 13.45 -1.61 5.52
N PHE A 45 12.44 -2.17 6.18
CA PHE A 45 11.15 -1.49 6.31
C PHE A 45 11.25 -0.21 7.15
N LYS A 46 12.24 -0.09 8.05
CA LYS A 46 12.45 1.16 8.80
C LYS A 46 13.28 2.19 8.04
N ASP A 47 13.87 1.81 6.91
CA ASP A 47 14.72 2.68 6.10
C ASP A 47 13.87 3.55 5.17
N ALA A 48 13.58 4.78 5.62
CA ALA A 48 12.83 5.75 4.84
C ALA A 48 13.51 6.10 3.51
N HIS A 49 14.85 6.17 3.50
CA HIS A 49 15.61 6.50 2.28
C HIS A 49 15.52 5.36 1.27
N GLY A 50 15.70 4.12 1.72
CA GLY A 50 15.52 2.94 0.88
C GLY A 50 14.12 2.86 0.26
N LYS A 51 13.07 3.21 1.02
CA LYS A 51 11.70 3.26 0.49
C LYS A 51 11.51 4.31 -0.59
N ASP A 52 12.07 5.51 -0.43
CA ASP A 52 11.96 6.55 -1.46
C ASP A 52 12.69 6.16 -2.74
N LEU A 53 13.85 5.50 -2.62
CA LEU A 53 14.56 4.93 -3.78
C LEU A 53 13.75 3.82 -4.45
N ASP A 54 13.11 2.93 -3.69
CA ASP A 54 12.23 1.90 -4.21
C ASP A 54 11.05 2.53 -4.97
N TRP A 55 10.44 3.58 -4.45
CA TRP A 55 9.37 4.31 -5.16
C TRP A 55 9.84 4.94 -6.46
N ILE A 56 11.03 5.57 -6.49
CA ILE A 56 11.60 6.12 -7.72
C ILE A 56 11.81 5.00 -8.75
N ARG A 57 12.32 3.84 -8.32
CA ARG A 57 12.54 2.68 -9.19
C ARG A 57 11.23 2.14 -9.75
N ILE A 58 10.22 1.97 -8.89
CA ILE A 58 8.87 1.52 -9.29
C ILE A 58 8.30 2.49 -10.33
N THR A 59 8.31 3.79 -10.06
CA THR A 59 7.77 4.79 -11.01
C THR A 59 8.48 4.74 -12.35
N SER A 60 9.82 4.69 -12.34
CA SER A 60 10.59 4.62 -13.59
C SER A 60 10.28 3.37 -14.40
N LYS A 61 10.21 2.21 -13.73
CA LYS A 61 9.92 0.93 -14.39
C LYS A 61 8.48 0.87 -14.88
N PHE A 62 7.51 1.22 -14.03
CA PHE A 62 6.09 1.22 -14.37
C PHE A 62 5.78 2.11 -15.57
N ASN A 63 6.37 3.30 -15.62
CA ASN A 63 6.23 4.21 -16.75
C ASN A 63 6.84 3.64 -18.04
N ALA A 64 8.00 2.98 -17.96
CA ALA A 64 8.64 2.34 -19.10
C ALA A 64 7.80 1.17 -19.64
N ASP A 65 7.30 0.31 -18.76
CA ASP A 65 6.59 -0.92 -19.12
C ASP A 65 5.20 -0.64 -19.68
N HIS A 66 4.54 0.44 -19.21
CA HIS A 66 3.17 0.79 -19.62
C HIS A 66 3.08 1.99 -20.56
N SER A 67 4.22 2.57 -20.96
CA SER A 67 4.28 3.80 -21.76
C SER A 67 3.50 4.95 -21.12
N THR A 68 3.62 5.07 -19.79
CA THR A 68 2.97 6.11 -19.00
C THR A 68 3.97 7.14 -18.47
N ASN A 69 3.48 8.20 -17.83
CA ASN A 69 4.25 9.31 -17.29
C ASN A 69 3.70 9.77 -15.92
N PHE A 70 3.40 8.81 -15.05
CA PHE A 70 2.99 9.11 -13.68
C PHE A 70 4.17 9.60 -12.85
N ASP A 71 3.92 10.50 -11.90
CA ASP A 71 4.90 10.81 -10.87
C ASP A 71 4.81 9.82 -9.70
N ALA A 72 5.87 9.80 -8.87
CA ALA A 72 5.96 8.90 -7.73
C ALA A 72 4.87 9.17 -6.68
N GLN A 73 4.39 10.41 -6.58
CA GLN A 73 3.33 10.78 -5.65
C GLN A 73 1.97 10.19 -6.07
N SER A 74 1.67 10.23 -7.36
CA SER A 74 0.47 9.66 -7.98
C SER A 74 0.42 8.15 -7.81
N LEU A 75 1.57 7.46 -7.94
CA LEU A 75 1.68 6.03 -7.66
C LEU A 75 1.45 5.72 -6.17
N LYS A 76 2.08 6.49 -5.27
CA LYS A 76 1.90 6.36 -3.81
C LYS A 76 0.42 6.52 -3.42
N GLU A 77 -0.24 7.54 -3.96
CA GLU A 77 -1.66 7.81 -3.72
C GLU A 77 -2.57 6.72 -4.28
N GLN A 78 -2.31 6.26 -5.50
CA GLN A 78 -3.09 5.18 -6.10
C GLN A 78 -2.93 3.86 -5.33
N TRP A 79 -1.71 3.55 -4.88
CA TRP A 79 -1.44 2.40 -4.03
C TRP A 79 -2.19 2.50 -2.69
N LYS A 80 -2.12 3.65 -2.02
CA LYS A 80 -2.90 3.93 -0.81
C LYS A 80 -4.40 3.69 -1.03
N ASN A 81 -4.97 4.23 -2.11
CA ASN A 81 -6.39 4.08 -2.44
C ASN A 81 -6.81 2.61 -2.64
N LEU A 82 -5.93 1.80 -3.26
CA LEU A 82 -6.16 0.37 -3.45
C LEU A 82 -6.21 -0.37 -2.10
N ARG A 83 -5.25 -0.09 -1.21
CA ARG A 83 -5.21 -0.67 0.14
C ARG A 83 -6.41 -0.25 0.97
N ASP A 84 -6.74 1.03 0.96
CA ASP A 84 -7.88 1.58 1.69
C ASP A 84 -9.19 0.93 1.27
N SER A 85 -9.38 0.77 -0.05
CA SER A 85 -10.53 0.07 -0.63
C SER A 85 -10.56 -1.40 -0.20
N PHE A 86 -9.40 -2.07 -0.18
CA PHE A 86 -9.28 -3.45 0.26
C PHE A 86 -9.68 -3.63 1.73
N PHE A 87 -9.07 -2.86 2.65
CA PHE A 87 -9.37 -2.96 4.08
C PHE A 87 -10.82 -2.56 4.42
N LYS A 88 -11.37 -1.55 3.74
CA LYS A 88 -12.77 -1.15 3.90
C LYS A 88 -13.71 -2.28 3.48
N LYS A 89 -13.49 -2.89 2.31
CA LYS A 89 -14.29 -4.03 1.83
C LYS A 89 -14.15 -5.22 2.77
N LYS A 90 -12.96 -5.46 3.32
CA LYS A 90 -12.72 -6.56 4.26
C LYS A 90 -13.44 -6.38 5.60
N GLY A 91 -13.37 -5.18 6.19
CA GLY A 91 -14.13 -4.84 7.38
C GLY A 91 -15.63 -5.01 7.18
N ALA A 92 -16.14 -4.66 5.99
CA ALA A 92 -17.54 -4.89 5.65
C ALA A 92 -17.92 -6.38 5.61
N ILE A 93 -17.04 -7.27 5.13
CA ILE A 93 -17.26 -8.73 5.20
C ILE A 93 -17.32 -9.19 6.65
N ALA A 94 -16.29 -8.84 7.45
CA ALA A 94 -16.20 -9.28 8.84
C ALA A 94 -17.45 -8.86 9.64
N ASN A 95 -17.91 -7.63 9.44
CA ASN A 95 -19.13 -7.12 10.08
C ASN A 95 -20.40 -7.79 9.54
N ALA A 96 -20.46 -8.14 8.25
CA ALA A 96 -21.59 -8.88 7.68
C ALA A 96 -21.69 -10.31 8.23
N THR A 97 -20.56 -10.99 8.42
CA THR A 97 -20.50 -12.33 9.02
C THR A 97 -20.96 -12.35 10.48
N ILE A 98 -20.80 -11.24 11.21
CA ILE A 98 -21.20 -11.11 12.62
C ILE A 98 -22.68 -10.70 12.77
N GLY A 99 -23.28 -10.07 11.74
CA GLY A 99 -24.56 -9.35 11.88
C GLY A 99 -25.81 -9.96 11.23
N SER A 100 -25.71 -10.78 10.17
CA SER A 100 -26.90 -11.42 9.56
C SER A 100 -26.49 -12.43 8.49
N GLY A 101 -27.25 -13.53 8.38
CA GLY A 101 -27.04 -14.67 7.47
C GLY A 101 -27.19 -14.39 5.97
N ALA A 102 -26.80 -13.23 5.48
CA ALA A 102 -26.66 -12.96 4.05
C ALA A 102 -25.17 -12.95 3.69
N GLY A 103 -24.70 -14.05 3.11
CA GLY A 103 -23.32 -14.21 2.68
C GLY A 103 -22.86 -13.07 1.77
N ALA A 104 -22.05 -12.16 2.31
CA ALA A 104 -21.45 -11.08 1.56
C ALA A 104 -20.39 -11.65 0.61
N THR A 105 -20.79 -11.91 -0.63
CA THR A 105 -19.91 -12.44 -1.68
C THR A 105 -18.97 -11.34 -2.19
N THR A 106 -17.83 -11.18 -1.51
CA THR A 106 -16.76 -10.26 -1.93
C THR A 106 -15.89 -10.75 -3.07
N GLU A 107 -16.26 -11.86 -3.71
CA GLU A 107 -15.57 -12.35 -4.90
C GLU A 107 -15.67 -11.40 -6.11
N LYS A 108 -16.55 -10.38 -6.05
CA LYS A 108 -16.77 -9.45 -7.16
C LYS A 108 -15.74 -8.34 -7.31
N TRP A 109 -14.92 -8.01 -6.28
CA TRP A 109 -13.93 -6.95 -6.48
C TRP A 109 -12.65 -7.50 -7.10
N ARG A 110 -12.41 -7.11 -8.35
CA ARG A 110 -11.31 -7.56 -9.21
C ARG A 110 -9.93 -7.51 -8.54
N PHE A 111 -9.67 -6.51 -7.69
CA PHE A 111 -8.38 -6.36 -6.99
C PHE A 111 -8.28 -7.10 -5.65
N PHE A 112 -9.36 -7.76 -5.19
CA PHE A 112 -9.41 -8.40 -3.89
C PHE A 112 -8.41 -9.56 -3.79
N LYS A 113 -8.46 -10.54 -4.71
CA LYS A 113 -7.52 -11.68 -4.73
C LYS A 113 -6.07 -11.20 -4.93
N PRO A 114 -5.76 -10.29 -5.89
CA PRO A 114 -4.41 -9.74 -6.04
C PRO A 114 -3.86 -9.00 -4.82
N LEU A 115 -4.70 -8.43 -3.94
CA LEU A 115 -4.25 -7.74 -2.72
C LEU A 115 -4.18 -8.64 -1.47
N MET A 116 -4.60 -9.91 -1.57
CA MET A 116 -4.61 -10.84 -0.42
C MET A 116 -3.22 -11.13 0.15
N PHE A 117 -2.14 -11.06 -0.65
CA PHE A 117 -0.78 -11.31 -0.17
C PHE A 117 -0.36 -10.32 0.93
N GLU A 118 -0.81 -9.07 0.82
CA GLU A 118 -0.55 -8.05 1.83
C GLU A 118 -1.32 -8.32 3.12
N PHE A 119 -2.50 -8.94 2.99
CA PHE A 119 -3.35 -9.30 4.12
C PHE A 119 -2.83 -10.46 4.95
N GLU A 120 -2.35 -11.54 4.32
CA GLU A 120 -1.75 -12.67 5.06
C GLU A 120 -0.61 -12.20 5.98
N PHE A 121 0.12 -11.18 5.50
CA PHE A 121 1.16 -10.54 6.27
C PHE A 121 0.64 -9.62 7.37
N PHE A 122 -0.46 -8.89 7.10
CA PHE A 122 -1.11 -8.01 8.06
C PHE A 122 -1.78 -8.77 9.22
N GLU A 123 -2.49 -9.87 8.93
CA GLU A 123 -3.04 -10.76 9.98
C GLU A 123 -1.95 -11.32 10.86
N TRP A 124 -0.84 -11.78 10.26
CA TRP A 124 0.32 -12.23 11.04
C TRP A 124 0.80 -11.15 12.02
N ALA A 125 0.87 -9.89 11.57
CA ALA A 125 1.28 -8.78 12.43
C ALA A 125 0.27 -8.53 13.57
N ILE A 126 -1.04 -8.57 13.29
CA ILE A 126 -2.08 -8.45 14.30
C ILE A 126 -2.00 -9.61 15.30
N THR A 127 -1.95 -10.85 14.83
CA THR A 127 -1.84 -12.04 15.68
C THR A 127 -0.63 -11.96 16.59
N LYS A 128 0.53 -11.54 16.08
CA LYS A 128 1.74 -11.38 16.90
C LYS A 128 1.64 -10.27 17.94
N VAL A 129 0.98 -9.16 17.60
CA VAL A 129 0.70 -8.10 18.57
C VAL A 129 -0.24 -8.64 19.66
N CYS A 130 -1.31 -9.34 19.31
CA CYS A 130 -2.25 -9.93 20.27
C CYS A 130 -1.57 -10.98 21.17
N GLU A 131 -0.77 -11.89 20.62
CA GLU A 131 0.00 -12.88 21.39
C GLU A 131 0.97 -12.19 22.36
N THR A 132 1.64 -11.12 21.90
CA THR A 132 2.56 -10.33 22.74
C THR A 132 1.80 -9.64 23.86
N LEU A 133 0.63 -9.05 23.57
CA LEU A 133 -0.23 -8.44 24.58
C LEU A 133 -0.73 -9.47 25.60
N ASP A 134 -1.12 -10.67 25.17
CA ASP A 134 -1.59 -11.74 26.05
C ASP A 134 -0.47 -12.30 26.94
N GLU A 135 0.74 -12.49 26.41
CA GLU A 135 1.93 -12.87 27.17
C GLU A 135 2.26 -11.81 28.22
N LEU A 136 2.19 -10.52 27.85
CA LEU A 136 2.48 -9.41 28.76
C LEU A 136 1.40 -9.23 29.83
N LYS A 137 0.12 -9.42 29.47
CA LYS A 137 -1.00 -9.46 30.41
C LYS A 137 -0.85 -10.60 31.43
N ARG A 138 -0.32 -11.75 31.00
CA ARG A 138 0.04 -12.86 31.91
C ARG A 138 1.24 -12.55 32.80
N ARG A 139 2.20 -11.74 32.34
CA ARG A 139 3.42 -11.40 33.11
C ARG A 139 3.21 -10.39 34.22
N LYS A 140 2.09 -9.65 34.26
CA LYS A 140 1.72 -8.74 35.35
C LYS A 140 2.85 -7.73 35.69
N GLU A 141 3.62 -7.29 34.70
CA GLU A 141 4.64 -6.25 34.90
C GLU A 141 4.03 -4.86 34.71
N ARG A 142 4.30 -4.00 35.68
CA ARG A 142 3.62 -2.73 35.98
C ARG A 142 4.08 -1.57 35.07
N ASP A 143 4.86 -1.84 34.03
CA ASP A 143 5.28 -0.82 33.06
C ASP A 143 4.40 -0.89 31.81
N GLU A 144 3.11 -0.62 32.06
CA GLU A 144 2.02 -0.59 31.10
C GLU A 144 2.27 0.42 29.95
N PHE A 145 3.22 1.36 30.11
CA PHE A 145 3.43 2.49 29.21
C PHE A 145 4.33 2.18 27.98
N ASP A 146 5.34 1.31 28.08
CA ASP A 146 6.27 1.02 26.96
C ASP A 146 5.67 0.06 25.93
N VAL A 147 4.75 -0.80 26.36
CA VAL A 147 4.10 -1.82 25.52
C VAL A 147 3.02 -1.21 24.63
N PHE A 148 2.18 -0.34 25.20
CA PHE A 148 1.25 0.46 24.41
C PHE A 148 2.04 1.35 23.43
N GLY A 149 3.18 1.91 23.83
CA GLY A 149 4.09 2.63 22.94
C GLY A 149 4.51 1.81 21.71
N LYS A 150 5.02 0.59 21.90
CA LYS A 150 5.45 -0.30 20.79
C LYS A 150 4.30 -0.82 19.93
N CYS A 151 3.16 -1.15 20.55
CA CYS A 151 1.97 -1.59 19.80
C CYS A 151 1.35 -0.43 19.01
N LEU A 152 1.28 0.75 19.63
CA LEU A 152 0.83 1.98 18.99
C LEU A 152 1.85 2.43 17.94
N GLU A 153 3.15 2.21 18.09
CA GLU A 153 4.14 2.43 17.04
C GLU A 153 3.92 1.49 15.86
N ILE A 154 3.64 0.21 16.07
CA ILE A 154 3.36 -0.71 14.96
C ILE A 154 2.06 -0.31 14.26
N VAL A 155 0.98 -0.07 15.01
CA VAL A 155 -0.32 0.37 14.48
C VAL A 155 -0.23 1.77 13.85
N ASN A 156 0.56 2.67 14.42
CA ASN A 156 0.82 4.00 13.86
C ASN A 156 1.71 3.91 12.64
N LEU A 157 2.76 3.09 12.60
CA LEU A 157 3.54 2.85 11.38
C LEU A 157 2.63 2.36 10.24
N PHE A 158 1.61 1.55 10.55
CA PHE A 158 0.58 1.18 9.57
C PHE A 158 -0.40 2.32 9.23
N ARG A 159 -0.74 3.21 10.17
CA ARG A 159 -1.59 4.40 9.95
C ARG A 159 -0.87 5.59 9.29
N THR A 160 0.42 5.79 9.52
CA THR A 160 1.25 6.85 8.94
C THR A 160 1.65 6.47 7.51
N TRP A 161 1.69 5.18 7.20
CA TRP A 161 1.82 4.64 5.86
C TRP A 161 0.46 4.46 5.15
N ARG A 162 -0.63 4.93 5.78
CA ARG A 162 -1.95 5.15 5.16
C ARG A 162 -2.01 6.59 4.70
#